data_AF-A0A5A5R437-F1
#
_entry.id   AF-A0A5A5R437-F1
#
_cell.length_a   1.000
_cell.length_b   1.000
_cell.length_c   1.000
_cell.angle_alpha   90.00
_cell.angle_beta   90.00
_cell.angle_gamma   90.00
#
_symmetry.space_group_name_H-M   'P 1'
#
loop_
_entity.id
_entity.type
_entity.pdbx_description
1 polymer ?
#
loop_
_entity_poly.entity_id
_entity_poly.type
_entity_poly.pdbx_seq_one_letter_code
_entity_poly.pdbx_strand_id
1 'polypeptide(L)'
;MKLLRLSYQDLASGLSIDSCEVFPDLNLLVGISGAGKTSILKAISNLKRIANGESINGVKWDVELLTNDHVRYHWLGEFEVRKARSLIKIEEDEVNSNDGENKVSIIRETLLKDQEVLIARNQEVIEFKHSKTPKLPSYLSCIELFNQEEDVFPVRQEFNKMVFNPLKFNISSSTLDKILRDYEYTSLSELQSSQLPISDKLLITYKKYPDTFEIIKRKFLDIFPQVEDLKIEFLEPFKLGDIGMLVSLTPIFLLEDLPRIQIKEKNSHVWIVEPNISSGMIKSLMFLAMIELSPDGSVILIDEFENSLGVNCLDTLTEDLLVNYRDLQFIITSHHPYIINNISPAYWKIVTRKGGVIQVHNAADFHISKTRQKAFIDLINVLEEFPQGIS
;
A
#
# COMPACT_ATOMS: atom_id res chain seq x y z
N MET A 1 -5.16 -8.81 -9.46
CA MET A 1 -3.81 -8.43 -9.88
C MET A 1 -2.79 -9.33 -9.21
N LYS A 2 -1.75 -9.74 -9.94
CA LYS A 2 -0.49 -10.16 -9.35
C LYS A 2 0.65 -9.41 -10.03
N LEU A 3 1.48 -8.72 -9.26
CA LEU A 3 2.76 -8.21 -9.69
C LEU A 3 3.72 -9.39 -9.81
N LEU A 4 4.24 -9.66 -11.00
CA LEU A 4 5.13 -10.80 -11.26
C LEU A 4 6.60 -10.39 -11.19
N ARG A 5 6.92 -9.24 -11.78
CA ARG A 5 8.29 -8.77 -11.94
C ARG A 5 8.36 -7.26 -11.89
N LEU A 6 9.44 -6.73 -11.32
CA LEU A 6 9.72 -5.30 -11.24
C LEU A 6 11.19 -5.02 -11.54
N SER A 7 11.44 -4.03 -12.38
CA SER A 7 12.71 -3.30 -12.50
C SER A 7 12.40 -1.81 -12.54
N TYR A 8 13.20 -1.03 -11.83
CA TYR A 8 12.92 0.40 -11.65
C TYR A 8 14.20 1.20 -11.51
N GLN A 9 14.27 2.38 -12.13
CA GLN A 9 15.40 3.28 -11.99
C GLN A 9 14.90 4.70 -11.77
N ASP A 10 15.48 5.38 -10.79
CA ASP A 10 15.37 6.81 -10.59
C ASP A 10 16.72 7.45 -10.96
N LEU A 11 16.77 7.99 -12.17
CA LEU A 11 17.97 8.62 -12.73
C LEU A 11 18.30 9.95 -12.05
N ALA A 12 17.36 10.58 -11.33
CA ALA A 12 17.60 11.82 -10.61
C ALA A 12 18.36 11.55 -9.30
N SER A 13 18.02 10.48 -8.58
CA SER A 13 18.74 10.07 -7.36
C SER A 13 19.90 9.11 -7.62
N GLY A 14 19.97 8.50 -8.82
CA GLY A 14 20.93 7.44 -9.15
C GLY A 14 20.57 6.09 -8.53
N LEU A 15 19.35 5.95 -8.00
CA LEU A 15 18.86 4.70 -7.43
C LEU A 15 18.34 3.78 -8.54
N SER A 16 18.65 2.50 -8.45
CA SER A 16 18.13 1.46 -9.34
C SER A 16 17.75 0.22 -8.54
N ILE A 17 16.72 -0.46 -8.99
CA ILE A 17 16.25 -1.75 -8.50
C ILE A 17 16.42 -2.70 -9.68
N ASP A 18 17.34 -3.64 -9.53
CA ASP A 18 17.53 -4.70 -10.51
C ASP A 18 16.26 -5.52 -10.65
N SER A 19 16.09 -6.10 -11.84
CA SER A 19 14.96 -6.96 -12.17
C SER A 19 14.77 -8.05 -11.11
N CYS A 20 13.65 -8.01 -10.42
CA CYS A 20 13.29 -8.98 -9.40
C CYS A 20 11.90 -9.57 -9.65
N GLU A 21 11.78 -10.88 -9.38
CA GLU A 21 10.50 -11.58 -9.39
C GLU A 21 9.85 -11.52 -8.01
N VAL A 22 8.53 -11.42 -7.99
CA VAL A 22 7.71 -11.28 -6.78
C VAL A 22 6.76 -12.49 -6.71
N PHE A 23 6.63 -13.09 -5.54
CA PHE A 23 5.74 -14.22 -5.29
C PHE A 23 4.26 -13.77 -5.36
N PRO A 24 3.34 -14.62 -5.84
CA PRO A 24 1.94 -14.26 -6.02
C PRO A 24 1.17 -14.09 -4.69
N ASP A 25 1.68 -14.63 -3.59
CA ASP A 25 1.06 -14.57 -2.27
C ASP A 25 1.80 -13.59 -1.34
N LEU A 26 2.87 -14.00 -0.68
CA LEU A 26 3.56 -13.23 0.35
C LEU A 26 5.03 -13.01 0.01
N ASN A 27 5.47 -11.75 0.13
CA ASN A 27 6.85 -11.34 -0.05
C ASN A 27 7.28 -10.55 1.18
N LEU A 28 8.05 -11.19 2.06
CA LEU A 28 8.70 -10.52 3.18
C LEU A 28 10.05 -10.00 2.71
N LEU A 29 10.14 -8.69 2.49
CA LEU A 29 11.39 -8.01 2.19
C LEU A 29 12.22 -7.90 3.49
N VAL A 30 13.34 -8.63 3.54
CA VAL A 30 14.28 -8.62 4.67
C VAL A 30 15.64 -8.11 4.21
N GLY A 31 16.36 -7.41 5.08
CA GLY A 31 17.66 -6.84 4.75
C GLY A 31 18.07 -5.82 5.79
N ILE A 32 19.34 -5.42 5.79
CA ILE A 32 19.86 -4.40 6.72
C ILE A 32 19.09 -3.07 6.58
N SER A 33 19.20 -2.22 7.60
CA SER A 33 18.68 -0.86 7.51
C SER A 33 19.32 -0.12 6.33
N GLY A 34 18.53 0.67 5.59
CA GLY A 34 19.03 1.38 4.41
C GLY A 34 19.24 0.53 3.14
N ALA A 35 18.97 -0.79 3.17
CA ALA A 35 19.11 -1.67 2.00
C ALA A 35 18.15 -1.35 0.83
N GLY A 36 17.12 -0.53 1.04
CA GLY A 36 16.19 -0.12 -0.02
C GLY A 36 14.82 -0.81 -0.02
N LYS A 37 14.44 -1.50 1.06
CA LYS A 37 13.12 -2.14 1.22
C LYS A 37 11.96 -1.16 0.99
N THR A 38 11.97 -0.02 1.68
CA THR A 38 11.02 1.07 1.49
C THR A 38 11.06 1.64 0.06
N SER A 39 12.25 1.70 -0.56
CA SER A 39 12.39 2.18 -1.93
C SER A 39 11.70 1.27 -2.95
N ILE A 40 11.71 -0.05 -2.73
CA ILE A 40 10.96 -1.02 -3.55
C ILE A 40 9.46 -0.74 -3.44
N LEU A 41 8.92 -0.58 -2.22
CA LEU A 41 7.50 -0.27 -2.06
C LEU A 41 7.13 1.09 -2.69
N LYS A 42 7.99 2.10 -2.55
CA LYS A 42 7.82 3.41 -3.21
C LYS A 42 7.83 3.30 -4.73
N ALA A 43 8.72 2.49 -5.31
CA ALA A 43 8.76 2.24 -6.75
C ALA A 43 7.44 1.64 -7.25
N ILE A 44 6.89 0.65 -6.56
CA ILE A 44 5.58 0.05 -6.92
C ILE A 44 4.45 1.07 -6.78
N SER A 45 4.44 1.86 -5.69
CA SER A 45 3.46 2.94 -5.49
C SER A 45 3.53 3.99 -6.62
N ASN A 46 4.74 4.33 -7.07
CA ASN A 46 4.95 5.23 -8.21
C ASN A 46 4.35 4.67 -9.51
N LEU A 47 4.35 3.37 -9.74
CA LEU A 47 3.69 2.78 -10.92
C LEU A 47 2.18 3.05 -10.93
N LYS A 48 1.51 2.91 -9.77
CA LYS A 48 0.09 3.28 -9.63
C LYS A 48 -0.14 4.76 -9.96
N ARG A 49 0.73 5.63 -9.47
CA ARG A 49 0.67 7.08 -9.71
C ARG A 49 0.81 7.41 -11.20
N ILE A 50 1.81 6.83 -11.87
CA ILE A 50 2.06 7.01 -13.30
C ILE A 50 0.89 6.47 -14.13
N ALA A 51 0.34 5.31 -13.77
CA ALA A 51 -0.83 4.71 -14.42
C ALA A 51 -2.10 5.57 -14.27
N ASN A 52 -2.14 6.49 -13.29
CA ASN A 52 -3.21 7.45 -13.08
C ASN A 52 -2.86 8.89 -13.53
N GLY A 53 -1.85 9.02 -14.39
CA GLY A 53 -1.51 10.28 -15.05
C GLY A 53 -0.48 11.15 -14.34
N GLU A 54 0.15 10.66 -13.27
CA GLU A 54 1.23 11.40 -12.63
C GLU A 54 2.52 11.36 -13.45
N SER A 55 3.24 12.48 -13.44
CA SER A 55 4.48 12.69 -14.17
C SER A 55 5.65 12.73 -13.18
N ILE A 56 6.56 11.76 -13.25
CA ILE A 56 7.64 11.60 -12.27
C ILE A 56 9.01 11.74 -12.95
N ASN A 57 9.79 12.72 -12.48
CA ASN A 57 11.09 13.08 -13.07
C ASN A 57 12.09 11.92 -13.08
N GLY A 58 12.67 11.63 -14.25
CA GLY A 58 13.80 10.71 -14.40
C GLY A 58 13.54 9.25 -14.03
N VAL A 59 12.28 8.83 -14.02
CA VAL A 59 11.91 7.45 -13.69
C VAL A 59 11.87 6.58 -14.95
N LYS A 60 12.46 5.40 -14.85
CA LYS A 60 12.35 4.30 -15.82
C LYS A 60 11.78 3.07 -15.14
N TRP A 61 10.84 2.41 -15.79
CA TRP A 61 10.17 1.22 -15.26
C TRP A 61 10.10 0.10 -16.28
N ASP A 62 10.03 -1.11 -15.76
CA ASP A 62 9.80 -2.36 -16.46
C ASP A 62 9.05 -3.28 -15.48
N VAL A 63 7.78 -3.54 -15.75
CA VAL A 63 6.88 -4.26 -14.84
C VAL A 63 6.04 -5.29 -15.59
N GLU A 64 5.96 -6.50 -15.04
CA GLU A 64 5.06 -7.54 -15.51
C GLU A 64 3.95 -7.79 -14.47
N LEU A 65 2.71 -7.83 -14.95
CA LEU A 65 1.54 -8.08 -14.11
C LEU A 65 0.59 -9.10 -14.76
N LEU A 66 -0.15 -9.80 -13.91
CA LEU A 66 -1.23 -10.72 -14.27
C LEU A 66 -2.55 -10.16 -13.78
N THR A 67 -3.54 -10.05 -14.66
CA THR A 67 -4.91 -9.67 -14.28
C THR A 67 -5.64 -10.84 -13.61
N ASN A 68 -6.78 -10.56 -12.99
CA ASN A 68 -7.64 -11.62 -12.43
C ASN A 68 -8.16 -12.58 -13.52
N ASP A 69 -8.28 -12.10 -14.76
CA ASP A 69 -8.67 -12.91 -15.94
C ASP A 69 -7.49 -13.67 -16.57
N HIS A 70 -6.36 -13.78 -15.86
CA HIS A 70 -5.14 -14.47 -16.30
C HIS A 70 -4.49 -13.90 -17.56
N VAL A 71 -4.72 -12.62 -17.88
CA VAL A 71 -4.06 -11.93 -18.99
C VAL A 71 -2.74 -11.34 -18.51
N ARG A 72 -1.65 -11.59 -19.24
CA ARG A 72 -0.33 -11.07 -18.88
C ARG A 72 -0.07 -9.75 -19.59
N TYR A 73 0.30 -8.73 -18.82
CA TYR A 73 0.76 -7.46 -19.35
C TYR A 73 2.22 -7.21 -18.98
N HIS A 74 2.96 -6.64 -19.92
CA HIS A 74 4.32 -6.15 -19.71
C HIS A 74 4.35 -4.67 -20.08
N TRP A 75 4.62 -3.82 -19.09
CA TRP A 75 4.62 -2.37 -19.24
C TRP A 75 5.99 -1.82 -18.92
N LEU A 76 6.54 -1.07 -19.87
CA LEU A 76 7.86 -0.48 -19.77
C LEU A 76 7.81 0.97 -20.24
N GLY A 77 8.62 1.83 -19.64
CA GLY A 77 8.68 3.23 -20.04
C GLY A 77 9.75 4.03 -19.32
N GLU A 78 9.92 5.27 -19.77
CA GLU A 78 10.97 6.17 -19.28
C GLU A 78 10.55 7.63 -19.43
N PHE A 79 10.60 8.37 -18.32
CA PHE A 79 10.47 9.81 -18.28
C PHE A 79 11.80 10.50 -18.59
N GLU A 80 11.71 11.72 -19.12
CA GLU A 80 12.85 12.62 -19.23
C GLU A 80 13.41 13.00 -17.85
N VAL A 81 14.71 13.27 -17.82
CA VAL A 81 15.42 13.75 -16.63
C VAL A 81 15.61 15.26 -16.74
N ARG A 82 14.92 16.01 -15.88
CA ARG A 82 15.20 17.44 -15.65
C ARG A 82 16.12 17.58 -14.44
N LYS A 83 17.27 18.24 -14.64
CA LYS A 83 18.15 18.64 -13.53
C LYS A 83 17.44 19.73 -12.73
N ALA A 84 17.20 19.50 -11.44
CA ALA A 84 16.63 20.51 -10.57
C ALA A 84 17.51 21.78 -10.59
N ARG A 85 16.91 22.94 -10.91
CA ARG A 85 17.53 24.22 -10.58
C ARG A 85 17.46 24.37 -9.06
N SER A 86 18.60 24.23 -8.38
CA SER A 86 18.88 24.67 -7.00
C SER A 86 17.74 24.51 -5.96
N LEU A 87 17.79 23.43 -5.18
CA LEU A 87 16.92 23.21 -4.02
C LEU A 87 17.41 24.01 -2.80
N ILE A 88 16.81 25.18 -2.57
CA ILE A 88 16.43 25.60 -1.21
C ILE A 88 14.92 25.79 -1.28
N LYS A 89 14.17 24.74 -0.99
CA LYS A 89 12.79 24.86 -0.54
C LYS A 89 12.65 23.93 0.66
N ILE A 90 12.50 24.58 1.80
CA ILE A 90 12.17 24.01 3.10
C ILE A 90 10.82 23.28 2.93
N GLU A 91 10.74 22.08 3.47
CA GLU A 91 9.53 21.28 3.61
C GLU A 91 8.53 22.05 4.48
N GLU A 92 7.66 22.84 3.86
CA GLU A 92 6.39 23.29 4.41
C GLU A 92 5.59 23.89 3.23
N ASP A 93 4.31 23.51 3.13
CA ASP A 93 3.31 23.92 2.13
C ASP A 93 3.19 23.08 0.83
N GLU A 94 2.67 21.85 0.98
CA GLU A 94 2.01 21.05 -0.08
C GLU A 94 0.60 21.59 -0.46
N VAL A 95 0.41 22.91 -0.52
CA VAL A 95 -0.85 23.48 -1.02
C VAL A 95 -0.52 24.67 -1.92
N ASN A 96 -0.75 24.49 -3.22
CA ASN A 96 -0.58 25.46 -4.32
C ASN A 96 0.79 25.48 -5.02
N SER A 97 1.14 24.38 -5.71
CA SER A 97 2.04 24.48 -6.86
C SER A 97 1.22 24.39 -8.15
N ASN A 98 1.38 25.38 -9.04
CA ASN A 98 0.74 25.41 -10.35
C ASN A 98 1.15 24.17 -11.16
N ASP A 99 0.18 23.27 -11.42
CA ASP A 99 0.32 21.95 -12.09
C ASP A 99 0.99 21.95 -13.49
N GLY A 100 1.27 23.12 -14.07
CA GLY A 100 1.84 23.25 -15.41
C GLY A 100 3.38 23.21 -15.47
N GLU A 101 4.10 23.69 -14.45
CA GLU A 101 5.53 23.98 -14.58
C GLU A 101 6.46 22.78 -14.29
N ASN A 102 5.95 21.72 -13.65
CA ASN A 102 6.77 20.57 -13.22
C ASN A 102 6.53 19.26 -14.00
N LYS A 103 5.69 19.26 -15.04
CA LYS A 103 5.41 18.03 -15.82
C LYS A 103 6.58 17.66 -16.74
N VAL A 104 7.04 16.42 -16.62
CA VAL A 104 8.10 15.80 -17.43
C VAL A 104 7.52 14.89 -18.52
N SER A 105 8.08 14.95 -19.72
CA SER A 105 7.65 14.12 -20.85
C SER A 105 8.14 12.68 -20.75
N ILE A 106 7.33 11.73 -21.20
CA ILE A 106 7.73 10.34 -21.44
C ILE A 106 8.48 10.26 -22.78
N ILE A 107 9.70 9.73 -22.72
CA ILE A 107 10.60 9.51 -23.86
C ILE A 107 10.18 8.27 -24.65
N ARG A 108 9.89 7.18 -23.93
CA ARG A 108 9.43 5.91 -24.49
C ARG A 108 8.45 5.24 -23.55
N GLU A 109 7.52 4.51 -24.12
CA GLU A 109 6.60 3.66 -23.39
C GLU A 109 6.14 2.52 -24.29
N THR A 110 5.98 1.33 -23.73
CA THR A 110 5.45 0.18 -24.46
C THR A 110 4.58 -0.64 -23.51
N LEU A 111 3.41 -1.02 -23.99
CA LEU A 111 2.52 -1.95 -23.32
C LEU A 111 2.35 -3.17 -24.21
N LEU A 112 2.70 -4.33 -23.69
CA LEU A 112 2.46 -5.61 -24.33
C LEU A 112 1.32 -6.35 -23.61
N LYS A 113 0.48 -7.03 -24.37
CA LYS A 113 -0.56 -7.93 -23.91
C LYS A 113 -0.25 -9.32 -24.47
N ASP A 114 -0.03 -10.30 -23.60
CA ASP A 114 0.35 -11.68 -23.97
C ASP A 114 1.50 -11.74 -25.00
N GLN A 115 2.54 -10.93 -24.77
CA GLN A 115 3.74 -10.78 -25.62
C GLN A 115 3.54 -10.02 -26.94
N GLU A 116 2.32 -9.63 -27.29
CA GLU A 116 2.04 -8.79 -28.45
C GLU A 116 2.07 -7.30 -28.07
N VAL A 117 2.69 -6.47 -28.91
CA VAL A 117 2.78 -5.02 -28.67
C VAL A 117 1.41 -4.37 -28.93
N LEU A 118 0.76 -3.94 -27.85
CA LEU A 118 -0.53 -3.26 -27.90
C LEU A 118 -0.36 -1.75 -28.13
N ILE A 119 0.57 -1.14 -27.39
CA ILE A 119 0.92 0.29 -27.50
C ILE A 119 2.44 0.40 -27.58
N ALA A 120 2.93 1.21 -28.52
CA ALA A 120 4.31 1.63 -28.59
C ALA A 120 4.38 3.15 -28.75
N ARG A 121 5.21 3.79 -27.94
CA ARG A 121 5.38 5.23 -27.92
C ARG A 121 6.85 5.61 -27.97
N ASN A 122 7.16 6.59 -28.80
CA ASN A 122 8.41 7.35 -28.77
C ASN A 122 8.11 8.85 -28.61
N GLN A 123 9.12 9.71 -28.78
CA GLN A 123 8.96 11.16 -28.61
C GLN A 123 8.10 11.84 -29.70
N GLU A 124 7.91 11.19 -30.84
CA GLU A 124 7.23 11.76 -32.01
C GLU A 124 5.82 11.20 -32.21
N VAL A 125 5.64 9.89 -31.96
CA VAL A 125 4.45 9.13 -32.31
C VAL A 125 4.08 8.14 -31.22
N ILE A 126 2.77 7.93 -31.10
CA ILE A 126 2.16 6.82 -30.37
C ILE A 126 1.45 5.95 -31.40
N GLU A 127 1.73 4.65 -31.36
CA GLU A 127 1.07 3.62 -32.15
C GLU A 127 0.23 2.75 -31.20
N PHE A 128 -1.07 2.69 -31.45
CA PHE A 128 -2.00 1.80 -30.76
C PHE A 128 -2.53 0.78 -31.78
N LYS A 129 -2.35 -0.52 -31.51
CA LYS A 129 -2.71 -1.60 -32.43
C LYS A 129 -2.21 -1.35 -33.86
N HIS A 130 -0.93 -0.96 -33.98
CA HIS A 130 -0.25 -0.60 -35.24
C HIS A 130 -0.79 0.63 -35.99
N SER A 131 -1.70 1.40 -35.39
CA SER A 131 -2.25 2.63 -35.97
C SER A 131 -1.71 3.86 -35.23
N LYS A 132 -1.24 4.86 -35.99
CA LYS A 132 -0.77 6.11 -35.40
C LYS A 132 -1.92 6.90 -34.81
N THR A 133 -1.73 7.44 -33.61
CA THR A 133 -2.73 8.29 -32.95
C THR A 133 -2.50 9.77 -33.28
N PRO A 134 -3.51 10.63 -33.05
CA PRO A 134 -3.30 12.08 -33.00
C PRO A 134 -2.25 12.48 -31.94
N LYS A 135 -1.86 13.76 -31.95
CA LYS A 135 -0.95 14.30 -30.94
C LYS A 135 -1.62 14.29 -29.56
N LEU A 136 -1.10 13.46 -28.66
CA LEU A 136 -1.56 13.31 -27.28
C LEU A 136 -0.57 13.96 -26.29
N PRO A 137 -1.00 14.27 -25.04
CA PRO A 137 -0.14 14.79 -24.00
C PRO A 137 1.11 13.93 -23.76
N SER A 138 2.29 14.55 -23.80
CA SER A 138 3.55 13.81 -23.67
C SER A 138 3.90 13.43 -22.22
N TYR A 139 3.24 14.00 -21.23
CA TYR A 139 3.55 13.75 -19.81
C TYR A 139 2.64 12.68 -19.17
N LEU A 140 1.59 12.24 -19.88
CA LEU A 140 0.70 11.18 -19.43
C LEU A 140 1.16 9.83 -19.98
N SER A 141 1.01 8.79 -19.17
CA SER A 141 1.21 7.41 -19.60
C SER A 141 0.16 6.98 -20.62
N CYS A 142 0.51 6.05 -21.47
CA CYS A 142 -0.43 5.42 -22.40
C CYS A 142 -1.55 4.67 -21.66
N ILE A 143 -1.29 4.14 -20.46
CA ILE A 143 -2.34 3.57 -19.60
C ILE A 143 -3.41 4.61 -19.26
N GLU A 144 -3.00 5.84 -18.90
CA GLU A 144 -3.94 6.92 -18.63
C GLU A 144 -4.62 7.40 -19.92
N LEU A 145 -3.87 7.57 -21.01
CA LEU A 145 -4.40 8.10 -22.27
C LEU A 145 -5.47 7.20 -22.91
N PHE A 146 -5.28 5.89 -22.82
CA PHE A 146 -6.19 4.88 -23.40
C PHE A 146 -7.04 4.19 -22.34
N ASN A 147 -7.32 4.88 -21.22
CA ASN A 147 -8.06 4.31 -20.10
C ASN A 147 -9.51 3.89 -20.40
N GLN A 148 -10.05 4.21 -21.57
CA GLN A 148 -11.38 3.79 -22.05
C GLN A 148 -11.32 2.61 -23.03
N GLU A 149 -10.13 2.24 -23.50
CA GLU A 149 -9.94 1.13 -24.44
C GLU A 149 -10.04 -0.20 -23.69
N GLU A 150 -10.84 -1.14 -24.22
CA GLU A 150 -11.10 -2.44 -23.58
C GLU A 150 -9.82 -3.23 -23.27
N ASP A 151 -8.78 -3.10 -24.10
CA ASP A 151 -7.52 -3.81 -23.90
C ASP A 151 -6.56 -3.16 -22.89
N VAL A 152 -6.80 -1.89 -22.51
CA VAL A 152 -5.92 -1.10 -21.65
C VAL A 152 -6.55 -0.80 -20.30
N PHE A 153 -7.87 -0.58 -20.28
CA PHE A 153 -8.65 -0.33 -19.08
C PHE A 153 -8.40 -1.35 -17.95
N PRO A 154 -8.29 -2.69 -18.21
CA PRO A 154 -7.97 -3.66 -17.18
C PRO A 154 -6.65 -3.34 -16.45
N VAL A 155 -5.63 -2.87 -17.16
CA VAL A 155 -4.33 -2.55 -16.56
C VAL A 155 -4.47 -1.41 -15.54
N ARG A 156 -5.21 -0.36 -15.89
CA ARG A 156 -5.49 0.75 -14.97
C ARG A 156 -6.28 0.28 -13.76
N GLN A 157 -7.29 -0.56 -13.97
CA GLN A 157 -8.07 -1.14 -12.87
C GLN A 157 -7.20 -1.95 -11.91
N GLU A 158 -6.29 -2.78 -12.42
CA GLU A 158 -5.37 -3.55 -11.58
C GLU A 158 -4.46 -2.65 -10.74
N PHE A 159 -3.87 -1.59 -11.32
CA PHE A 159 -3.10 -0.61 -10.53
C PHE A 159 -3.94 0.09 -9.46
N ASN A 160 -5.22 0.33 -9.73
CA ASN A 160 -6.15 0.93 -8.78
C ASN A 160 -6.52 0.00 -7.61
N LYS A 161 -6.31 -1.31 -7.75
CA LYS A 161 -6.44 -2.27 -6.65
C LYS A 161 -5.24 -2.26 -5.70
N MET A 162 -4.13 -1.58 -6.02
CA MET A 162 -2.99 -1.51 -5.11
C MET A 162 -3.29 -0.61 -3.91
N VAL A 163 -2.90 -1.06 -2.72
CA VAL A 163 -3.08 -0.36 -1.44
C VAL A 163 -1.72 -0.17 -0.77
N PHE A 164 -1.40 1.06 -0.36
CA PHE A 164 -0.13 1.40 0.27
C PHE A 164 -0.33 1.89 1.72
N ASN A 165 0.31 1.18 2.66
CA ASN A 165 0.33 1.46 4.09
C ASN A 165 -1.04 1.86 4.71
N PRO A 166 -2.09 1.02 4.59
CA PRO A 166 -3.45 1.38 4.99
C PRO A 166 -3.70 1.31 6.51
N LEU A 167 -2.67 1.10 7.33
CA LEU A 167 -2.82 0.78 8.75
C LEU A 167 -3.12 2.00 9.65
N LYS A 168 -3.42 3.16 9.06
CA LYS A 168 -3.80 4.37 9.79
C LYS A 168 -5.30 4.59 9.71
N PHE A 169 -5.93 4.83 10.85
CA PHE A 169 -7.33 5.23 10.88
C PHE A 169 -7.45 6.76 10.76
N ASN A 170 -7.80 7.23 9.56
CA ASN A 170 -8.12 8.63 9.30
C ASN A 170 -9.42 8.67 8.51
N ILE A 171 -10.47 9.30 9.05
CA ILE A 171 -11.73 9.47 8.32
C ILE A 171 -11.65 10.76 7.50
N SER A 172 -12.02 10.66 6.21
CA SER A 172 -12.14 11.85 5.38
C SER A 172 -13.50 12.55 5.57
N SER A 173 -13.50 13.88 5.49
CA SER A 173 -14.75 14.68 5.53
C SER A 173 -15.70 14.32 4.38
N SER A 174 -15.16 13.96 3.20
CA SER A 174 -15.96 13.55 2.05
C SER A 174 -16.70 12.22 2.29
N THR A 175 -16.15 11.32 3.11
CA THR A 175 -16.85 10.09 3.49
C THR A 175 -18.00 10.36 4.45
N LEU A 176 -17.87 11.35 5.34
CA LEU A 176 -19.02 11.80 6.15
C LEU A 176 -20.16 12.29 5.26
N ASP A 177 -19.87 13.13 4.27
CA ASP A 177 -20.87 13.61 3.32
C ASP A 177 -21.57 12.45 2.59
N LYS A 178 -20.83 11.41 2.18
CA LYS A 178 -21.40 10.22 1.55
C LYS A 178 -22.34 9.46 2.50
N ILE A 179 -21.93 9.26 3.74
CA ILE A 179 -22.74 8.58 4.77
C ILE A 179 -24.00 9.39 5.09
N LEU A 180 -23.87 10.71 5.27
CA LEU A 180 -24.98 11.62 5.61
C LEU A 180 -25.97 11.79 4.46
N ARG A 181 -25.52 11.69 3.21
CA ARG A 181 -26.37 11.79 2.01
C ARG A 181 -26.95 10.45 1.56
N ASP A 182 -26.61 9.36 2.24
CA ASP A 182 -27.08 7.99 2.01
C ASP A 182 -26.80 7.35 0.61
N TYR A 183 -26.02 8.02 -0.26
CA TYR A 183 -25.46 7.48 -1.51
C TYR A 183 -24.19 6.62 -1.22
N GLU A 184 -23.66 5.65 -1.99
CA GLU A 184 -23.87 5.16 -3.37
C GLU A 184 -23.33 3.71 -3.57
N TYR A 185 -23.38 2.86 -2.54
CA TYR A 185 -22.92 1.46 -2.64
C TYR A 185 -24.07 0.52 -2.34
N THR A 186 -24.50 -0.24 -3.34
CA THR A 186 -25.61 -1.20 -3.25
C THR A 186 -25.13 -2.58 -2.81
N SER A 187 -23.83 -2.86 -2.95
CA SER A 187 -23.22 -4.11 -2.51
C SER A 187 -21.83 -3.93 -1.88
N LEU A 188 -21.42 -4.90 -1.07
CA LEU A 188 -20.07 -4.94 -0.47
C LEU A 188 -18.98 -4.94 -1.55
N SER A 189 -19.20 -5.63 -2.67
CA SER A 189 -18.24 -5.71 -3.77
C SER A 189 -17.97 -4.35 -4.42
N GLU A 190 -18.98 -3.49 -4.52
CA GLU A 190 -18.83 -2.11 -5.03
C GLU A 190 -18.01 -1.27 -4.04
N LEU A 191 -18.28 -1.40 -2.74
CA LEU A 191 -17.51 -0.72 -1.69
C LEU A 191 -16.04 -1.17 -1.73
N GLN A 192 -15.79 -2.48 -1.83
CA GLN A 192 -14.45 -3.05 -1.91
C GLN A 192 -13.70 -2.54 -3.15
N SER A 193 -14.36 -2.49 -4.31
CA SER A 193 -13.77 -2.01 -5.56
C SER A 193 -13.56 -0.49 -5.60
N SER A 194 -14.17 0.26 -4.69
CA SER A 194 -14.02 1.72 -4.62
C SER A 194 -12.59 2.14 -4.24
N GLN A 195 -12.22 3.35 -4.67
CA GLN A 195 -10.93 3.99 -4.34
C GLN A 195 -10.93 4.68 -2.97
N LEU A 196 -11.91 4.39 -2.11
CA LEU A 196 -11.95 4.92 -0.76
C LEU A 196 -10.81 4.35 0.11
N PRO A 197 -10.26 5.13 1.05
CA PRO A 197 -9.39 4.61 2.10
C PRO A 197 -10.06 3.48 2.90
N ILE A 198 -9.25 2.56 3.45
CA ILE A 198 -9.77 1.44 4.25
C ILE A 198 -10.54 1.91 5.49
N SER A 199 -10.10 3.01 6.13
CA SER A 199 -10.79 3.65 7.26
C SER A 199 -12.22 4.05 6.90
N ASP A 200 -12.38 4.68 5.73
CA ASP A 200 -13.67 5.12 5.20
C ASP A 200 -14.55 3.90 4.84
N LYS A 201 -13.96 2.87 4.22
CA LYS A 201 -14.66 1.61 3.95
C LYS A 201 -15.13 0.94 5.24
N LEU A 202 -14.32 0.94 6.30
CA LEU A 202 -14.69 0.36 7.59
C LEU A 202 -15.89 1.09 8.20
N LEU A 203 -15.89 2.42 8.15
CA LEU A 203 -17.00 3.22 8.66
C LEU A 203 -18.31 2.96 7.89
N ILE A 204 -18.24 2.90 6.56
CA ILE A 204 -19.41 2.54 5.72
C ILE A 204 -19.86 1.11 6.03
N THR A 205 -18.92 0.18 6.23
CA THR A 205 -19.19 -1.22 6.61
C THR A 205 -19.92 -1.32 7.94
N TYR A 206 -19.47 -0.58 8.97
CA TYR A 206 -20.17 -0.50 10.25
C TYR A 206 -21.64 -0.07 10.11
N LYS A 207 -21.94 0.86 9.19
CA LYS A 207 -23.29 1.41 9.00
C LYS A 207 -24.17 0.58 8.07
N LYS A 208 -23.63 0.05 6.97
CA LYS A 208 -24.41 -0.57 5.88
C LYS A 208 -24.25 -2.08 5.75
N TYR A 209 -23.14 -2.64 6.26
CA TYR A 209 -22.81 -4.06 6.11
C TYR A 209 -22.47 -4.70 7.47
N PRO A 210 -23.44 -4.76 8.41
CA PRO A 210 -23.20 -5.16 9.80
C PRO A 210 -22.65 -6.58 9.94
N ASP A 211 -23.07 -7.52 9.07
CA ASP A 211 -22.55 -8.90 9.09
C ASP A 211 -21.04 -8.94 8.78
N THR A 212 -20.58 -8.12 7.83
CA THR A 212 -19.15 -8.00 7.51
C THR A 212 -18.38 -7.31 8.61
N PHE A 213 -18.96 -6.26 9.22
CA PHE A 213 -18.35 -5.62 10.39
C PHE A 213 -18.22 -6.60 11.57
N GLU A 214 -19.22 -7.44 11.78
CA GLU A 214 -19.21 -8.45 12.85
C GLU A 214 -18.11 -9.50 12.65
N ILE A 215 -17.78 -9.87 11.41
CA ILE A 215 -16.62 -10.73 11.11
C ILE A 215 -15.31 -10.04 11.53
N ILE A 216 -15.12 -8.78 11.12
CA ILE A 216 -13.93 -7.99 11.49
C ILE A 216 -13.84 -7.86 13.02
N LYS A 217 -14.97 -7.54 13.67
CA LYS A 217 -15.07 -7.38 15.12
C LYS A 217 -14.72 -8.68 15.85
N ARG A 218 -15.25 -9.83 15.44
CA ARG A 218 -14.92 -11.11 16.09
C ARG A 218 -13.44 -11.42 16.01
N LYS A 219 -12.83 -11.31 14.83
CA LYS A 219 -11.38 -11.47 14.67
C LYS A 219 -10.60 -10.50 15.59
N PHE A 220 -11.06 -9.26 15.71
CA PHE A 220 -10.44 -8.28 16.60
C PHE A 220 -10.54 -8.69 18.09
N LEU A 221 -11.71 -9.17 18.54
CA LEU A 221 -11.91 -9.65 19.90
C LEU A 221 -11.12 -10.93 20.20
N ASP A 222 -10.91 -11.79 19.21
CA ASP A 222 -10.06 -12.99 19.32
C ASP A 222 -8.59 -12.60 19.53
N ILE A 223 -8.11 -11.56 18.84
CA ILE A 223 -6.75 -11.01 19.03
C ILE A 223 -6.61 -10.33 20.40
N PHE A 224 -7.67 -9.68 20.90
CA PHE A 224 -7.67 -8.94 22.16
C PHE A 224 -8.74 -9.45 23.13
N PRO A 225 -8.52 -10.59 23.81
CA PRO A 225 -9.51 -11.23 24.67
C PRO A 225 -9.98 -10.38 25.86
N GLN A 226 -9.26 -9.31 26.21
CA GLN A 226 -9.66 -8.34 27.24
C GLN A 226 -10.77 -7.40 26.76
N VAL A 227 -10.93 -7.22 25.44
CA VAL A 227 -12.01 -6.43 24.85
C VAL A 227 -13.26 -7.30 24.77
N GLU A 228 -14.41 -6.74 25.16
CA GLU A 228 -15.72 -7.39 25.02
C GLU A 228 -16.56 -6.81 23.87
N ASP A 229 -16.31 -5.55 23.47
CA ASP A 229 -17.09 -4.89 22.42
C ASP A 229 -16.28 -3.82 21.66
N LEU A 230 -16.70 -3.55 20.42
CA LEU A 230 -16.10 -2.62 19.47
C LEU A 230 -17.20 -1.94 18.65
N LYS A 231 -17.17 -0.61 18.56
CA LYS A 231 -18.10 0.18 17.74
C LYS A 231 -17.45 1.44 17.15
N ILE A 232 -18.11 2.04 16.16
CA ILE A 232 -17.64 3.27 15.49
C ILE A 232 -18.77 4.30 15.46
N GLU A 233 -18.76 5.26 16.39
CA GLU A 233 -19.87 6.20 16.59
C GLU A 233 -19.39 7.62 16.85
N PHE A 234 -20.25 8.59 16.54
CA PHE A 234 -20.08 9.97 16.95
C PHE A 234 -20.02 10.06 18.48
N LEU A 235 -19.23 10.98 19.00
CA LEU A 235 -19.22 11.26 20.42
C LEU A 235 -20.51 11.99 20.77
N GLU A 236 -21.17 11.57 21.84
CA GLU A 236 -22.28 12.36 22.37
C GLU A 236 -21.75 13.73 22.80
N PRO A 237 -22.41 14.84 22.44
CA PRO A 237 -21.98 16.15 22.89
C PRO A 237 -21.96 16.17 24.42
N PHE A 238 -20.83 16.54 25.01
CA PHE A 238 -20.68 16.65 26.45
C PHE A 238 -21.85 17.50 27.00
N LYS A 239 -22.68 16.92 27.88
CA LYS A 239 -23.64 17.70 28.63
C LYS A 239 -22.85 18.69 29.49
N LEU A 240 -23.17 19.97 29.38
CA LEU A 240 -22.50 21.11 30.05
C LEU A 240 -22.48 21.06 31.60
N GLY A 241 -22.81 19.92 32.23
CA GLY A 241 -22.85 19.72 33.68
C GLY A 241 -21.60 19.10 34.29
N ASP A 242 -20.72 18.47 33.50
CA ASP A 242 -19.55 17.73 34.01
C ASP A 242 -18.22 18.50 33.86
N ILE A 243 -18.28 19.84 33.96
CA ILE A 243 -17.08 20.70 33.91
C ILE A 243 -16.42 20.69 35.28
N GLY A 244 -15.68 19.61 35.53
CA GLY A 244 -14.94 19.39 36.77
C GLY A 244 -13.57 18.76 36.57
N MET A 245 -12.97 18.77 35.36
CA MET A 245 -11.53 18.54 35.18
C MET A 245 -11.10 18.76 33.73
N LEU A 246 -9.87 19.27 33.56
CA LEU A 246 -9.08 19.39 32.32
C LEU A 246 -9.23 20.69 31.51
N VAL A 247 -8.74 21.77 32.13
CA VAL A 247 -8.06 22.87 31.42
C VAL A 247 -6.68 22.36 30.98
N SER A 248 -6.57 21.74 29.80
CA SER A 248 -5.30 21.55 29.10
C SER A 248 -5.51 20.98 27.68
N LEU A 249 -5.11 21.76 26.67
CA LEU A 249 -4.70 21.37 25.30
C LEU A 249 -5.76 21.36 24.17
N THR A 250 -5.49 22.25 23.21
CA THR A 250 -5.92 22.30 21.79
C THR A 250 -7.41 22.56 21.50
N PRO A 251 -7.75 23.27 20.40
CA PRO A 251 -9.14 23.50 20.01
C PRO A 251 -9.77 22.18 19.53
N ILE A 252 -10.30 21.41 20.48
CA ILE A 252 -11.03 20.14 20.28
C ILE A 252 -12.38 20.35 19.56
N PHE A 253 -12.85 21.59 19.45
CA PHE A 253 -14.13 21.96 18.85
C PHE A 253 -14.31 21.68 17.35
N LEU A 254 -13.26 21.25 16.62
CA LEU A 254 -13.38 20.81 15.22
C LEU A 254 -13.44 19.28 15.06
N LEU A 255 -13.24 18.52 16.13
CA LEU A 255 -13.13 17.04 16.12
C LEU A 255 -14.35 16.31 16.70
N GLU A 256 -15.34 17.05 17.21
CA GLU A 256 -16.58 16.51 17.81
C GLU A 256 -17.52 15.87 16.78
N ASP A 257 -17.35 16.21 15.49
CA ASP A 257 -18.24 15.76 14.40
C ASP A 257 -17.74 14.53 13.63
N LEU A 258 -16.68 13.87 14.07
CA LEU A 258 -16.15 12.66 13.40
C LEU A 258 -16.43 11.42 14.24
N PRO A 259 -16.95 10.33 13.62
CA PRO A 259 -17.17 9.09 14.33
C PRO A 259 -15.83 8.49 14.77
N ARG A 260 -15.76 8.03 16.02
CA ARG A 260 -14.55 7.49 16.64
C ARG A 260 -14.69 6.00 16.85
N ILE A 261 -13.58 5.29 16.76
CA ILE A 261 -13.48 3.93 17.24
C ILE A 261 -13.59 3.94 18.77
N GLN A 262 -14.44 3.08 19.29
CA GLN A 262 -14.66 2.89 20.71
C GLN A 262 -14.57 1.40 21.04
N ILE A 263 -13.83 1.05 22.08
CA ILE A 263 -13.73 -0.32 22.59
C ILE A 263 -14.24 -0.37 24.03
N LYS A 264 -14.77 -1.53 24.43
CA LYS A 264 -15.15 -1.80 25.80
C LYS A 264 -14.34 -2.97 26.32
N GLU A 265 -13.69 -2.79 27.46
CA GLU A 265 -12.94 -3.86 28.12
C GLU A 265 -13.80 -4.60 29.14
N LYS A 266 -13.51 -5.89 29.34
CA LYS A 266 -14.16 -6.73 30.35
C LYS A 266 -13.99 -6.09 31.73
N ASN A 267 -15.08 -6.08 32.49
CA ASN A 267 -15.16 -5.47 33.83
C ASN A 267 -14.98 -3.93 33.86
N SER A 268 -14.98 -3.26 32.70
CA SER A 268 -15.06 -1.80 32.62
C SER A 268 -16.50 -1.37 32.31
N HIS A 269 -16.96 -0.33 33.01
CA HIS A 269 -18.22 0.34 32.69
C HIS A 269 -18.06 1.48 31.67
N VAL A 270 -16.82 1.79 31.29
CA VAL A 270 -16.47 2.95 30.45
C VAL A 270 -15.93 2.47 29.11
N TRP A 271 -16.40 3.11 28.03
CA TRP A 271 -15.86 2.94 26.69
C TRP A 271 -14.55 3.71 26.55
N ILE A 272 -13.52 3.05 26.04
CA ILE A 272 -12.26 3.68 25.68
C ILE A 272 -12.39 4.18 24.25
N VAL A 273 -12.13 5.46 24.05
CA VAL A 273 -12.29 6.17 22.78
C VAL A 273 -10.91 6.54 22.22
N GLU A 274 -10.73 6.46 20.91
CA GLU A 274 -9.58 7.04 20.20
C GLU A 274 -9.43 8.54 20.56
N PRO A 275 -8.25 9.05 20.97
CA PRO A 275 -6.90 8.47 20.82
C PRO A 275 -6.40 7.61 22.01
N ASN A 276 -7.23 7.30 23.00
CA ASN A 276 -6.81 6.53 24.20
C ASN A 276 -6.71 5.02 23.96
N ILE A 277 -7.02 4.55 22.75
CA ILE A 277 -6.83 3.16 22.33
C ILE A 277 -5.38 2.98 21.87
N SER A 278 -4.74 1.87 22.25
CA SER A 278 -3.37 1.61 21.83
C SER A 278 -3.23 1.58 20.30
N SER A 279 -2.14 2.15 19.78
CA SER A 279 -1.88 2.19 18.34
C SER A 279 -1.82 0.80 17.70
N GLY A 280 -1.37 -0.21 18.45
CA GLY A 280 -1.37 -1.60 17.97
C GLY A 280 -2.75 -2.21 17.82
N MET A 281 -3.70 -1.85 18.67
CA MET A 281 -5.10 -2.26 18.50
C MET A 281 -5.70 -1.59 17.26
N ILE A 282 -5.51 -0.28 17.08
CA ILE A 282 -5.99 0.43 15.90
C ILE A 282 -5.39 -0.17 14.61
N LYS A 283 -4.08 -0.41 14.59
CA LYS A 283 -3.41 -1.04 13.43
C LYS A 283 -3.91 -2.45 13.16
N SER A 284 -4.14 -3.26 14.19
CA SER A 284 -4.69 -4.61 14.04
C SER A 284 -6.11 -4.56 13.47
N LEU A 285 -6.97 -3.64 13.95
CA LEU A 285 -8.29 -3.42 13.37
C LEU A 285 -8.22 -2.98 11.90
N MET A 286 -7.30 -2.07 11.57
CA MET A 286 -7.09 -1.62 10.19
C MET A 286 -6.55 -2.72 9.29
N PHE A 287 -5.71 -3.60 9.81
CA PHE A 287 -5.22 -4.75 9.08
C PHE A 287 -6.35 -5.76 8.78
N LEU A 288 -7.18 -6.08 9.78
CA LEU A 288 -8.36 -6.93 9.59
C LEU A 288 -9.34 -6.32 8.59
N ALA A 289 -9.62 -5.02 8.73
CA ALA A 289 -10.46 -4.28 7.79
C ALA A 289 -9.86 -4.25 6.38
N MET A 290 -8.54 -4.11 6.25
CA MET A 290 -7.85 -4.14 4.95
C MET A 290 -8.01 -5.50 4.28
N ILE A 291 -7.86 -6.61 5.00
CA ILE A 291 -8.07 -7.94 4.43
C ILE A 291 -9.53 -8.09 3.98
N GLU A 292 -10.50 -7.70 4.80
CA GLU A 292 -11.91 -7.90 4.47
C GLU A 292 -12.48 -6.92 3.43
N LEU A 293 -11.92 -5.71 3.33
CA LEU A 293 -12.49 -4.60 2.55
C LEU A 293 -11.67 -4.22 1.32
N SER A 294 -10.53 -4.89 1.09
CA SER A 294 -9.84 -4.81 -0.20
C SER A 294 -10.55 -5.66 -1.24
N PRO A 295 -10.55 -5.24 -2.51
CA PRO A 295 -11.05 -6.07 -3.59
C PRO A 295 -10.14 -7.29 -3.83
N ASP A 296 -10.73 -8.37 -4.34
CA ASP A 296 -10.00 -9.61 -4.58
C ASP A 296 -8.89 -9.42 -5.61
N GLY A 297 -7.73 -10.05 -5.36
CA GLY A 297 -6.54 -9.85 -6.17
C GLY A 297 -5.85 -8.50 -5.95
N SER A 298 -6.08 -7.80 -4.84
CA SER A 298 -5.35 -6.58 -4.51
C SER A 298 -3.88 -6.84 -4.16
N VAL A 299 -2.99 -5.92 -4.58
CA VAL A 299 -1.60 -5.89 -4.11
C VAL A 299 -1.50 -4.94 -2.92
N ILE A 300 -1.09 -5.48 -1.77
CA ILE A 300 -1.00 -4.78 -0.50
C ILE A 300 0.48 -4.54 -0.16
N LEU A 301 0.84 -3.27 -0.01
CA LEU A 301 2.19 -2.82 0.33
C LEU A 301 2.20 -2.30 1.77
N ILE A 302 2.98 -2.93 2.66
CA ILE A 302 3.12 -2.50 4.06
C ILE A 302 4.59 -2.31 4.38
N ASP A 303 4.95 -1.07 4.71
CA ASP A 303 6.30 -0.77 5.18
C ASP A 303 6.36 -0.92 6.70
N GLU A 304 7.42 -1.56 7.18
CA GLU A 304 7.70 -1.85 8.59
C GLU A 304 6.47 -2.46 9.28
N PHE A 305 6.09 -3.66 8.84
CA PHE A 305 4.86 -4.34 9.27
C PHE A 305 4.71 -4.41 10.79
N GLU A 306 5.80 -4.64 11.51
CA GLU A 306 5.89 -4.67 12.97
C GLU A 306 5.58 -3.34 13.65
N ASN A 307 5.66 -2.21 12.94
CA ASN A 307 5.66 -0.91 13.58
C ASN A 307 4.36 -0.72 14.34
N SER A 308 4.50 -0.55 15.65
CA SER A 308 3.42 -0.40 16.61
C SER A 308 2.42 -1.57 16.66
N LEU A 309 2.72 -2.74 16.09
CA LEU A 309 1.99 -3.98 16.39
C LEU A 309 2.60 -4.64 17.63
N GLY A 310 1.77 -5.02 18.59
CA GLY A 310 2.21 -5.74 19.78
C GLY A 310 2.56 -7.18 19.44
N VAL A 311 3.56 -7.77 20.09
CA VAL A 311 4.03 -9.14 19.81
C VAL A 311 2.90 -10.17 19.85
N ASN A 312 1.92 -9.96 20.73
CA ASN A 312 0.77 -10.86 20.93
C ASN A 312 -0.21 -10.92 19.74
N CYS A 313 -0.30 -9.89 18.90
CA CYS A 313 -1.17 -9.94 17.71
C CYS A 313 -0.46 -10.46 16.47
N LEU A 314 0.88 -10.46 16.47
CA LEU A 314 1.66 -10.79 15.28
C LEU A 314 1.43 -12.21 14.79
N ASP A 315 1.24 -13.19 15.67
CA ASP A 315 1.02 -14.58 15.27
C ASP A 315 -0.29 -14.73 14.49
N THR A 316 -1.41 -14.28 15.07
CA THR A 316 -2.72 -14.32 14.42
C THR A 316 -2.75 -13.54 13.11
N LEU A 317 -2.14 -12.34 13.09
CA LEU A 317 -2.08 -11.54 11.87
C LEU A 317 -1.19 -12.19 10.80
N THR A 318 -0.13 -12.91 11.19
CA THR A 318 0.73 -13.65 10.27
C THR A 318 0.01 -14.89 9.73
N GLU A 319 -0.80 -15.57 10.52
CA GLU A 319 -1.66 -16.66 10.05
C GLU A 319 -2.67 -16.16 9.01
N ASP A 320 -3.32 -15.01 9.25
CA ASP A 320 -4.22 -14.37 8.30
C ASP A 320 -3.52 -14.01 6.97
N LEU A 321 -2.26 -13.56 7.01
CA LEU A 321 -1.44 -13.33 5.81
C LEU A 321 -1.23 -14.61 4.98
N LEU A 322 -1.03 -15.74 5.67
CA LEU A 322 -0.68 -17.02 5.04
C LEU A 322 -1.90 -17.77 4.49
N VAL A 323 -3.06 -17.65 5.15
CA VAL A 323 -4.30 -18.30 4.68
C VAL A 323 -4.79 -17.67 3.36
N ASN A 324 -4.64 -16.35 3.23
CA ASN A 324 -4.87 -15.59 1.99
C ASN A 324 -6.13 -15.96 1.17
N TYR A 325 -7.29 -16.05 1.82
CA TYR A 325 -8.54 -16.52 1.21
C TYR A 325 -9.12 -15.59 0.12
N ARG A 326 -8.65 -14.34 -0.01
CA ARG A 326 -9.10 -13.37 -1.03
C ARG A 326 -8.12 -13.18 -2.18
N ASP A 327 -7.16 -14.10 -2.32
CA ASP A 327 -6.13 -14.05 -3.36
C ASP A 327 -5.36 -12.71 -3.36
N LEU A 328 -5.11 -12.13 -2.19
CA LEU A 328 -4.32 -10.90 -2.05
C LEU A 328 -2.85 -11.19 -2.33
N GLN A 329 -2.09 -10.18 -2.73
CA GLN A 329 -0.63 -10.25 -2.83
C GLN A 329 -0.03 -9.29 -1.82
N PHE A 330 0.72 -9.80 -0.86
CA PHE A 330 1.39 -9.01 0.17
C PHE A 330 2.85 -8.79 -0.19
N ILE A 331 3.29 -7.53 -0.16
CA ILE A 331 4.70 -7.14 -0.22
C ILE A 331 4.96 -6.28 1.01
N ILE A 332 5.58 -6.90 2.01
CA ILE A 332 5.76 -6.31 3.33
C ILE A 332 7.24 -6.20 3.66
N THR A 333 7.62 -5.18 4.42
CA THR A 333 9.00 -5.06 4.93
C THR A 333 9.01 -5.30 6.43
N SER A 334 10.10 -5.90 6.91
CA SER A 334 10.35 -6.03 8.35
C SER A 334 11.83 -6.02 8.66
N HIS A 335 12.18 -5.48 9.82
CA HIS A 335 13.48 -5.65 10.47
C HIS A 335 13.35 -6.41 11.79
N HIS A 336 12.13 -6.76 12.22
CA HIS A 336 11.88 -7.35 13.52
C HIS A 336 12.13 -8.88 13.52
N PRO A 337 13.05 -9.40 14.36
CA PRO A 337 13.40 -10.82 14.39
C PRO A 337 12.20 -11.76 14.58
N TYR A 338 11.19 -11.33 15.35
CA TYR A 338 9.98 -12.10 15.58
C TYR A 338 9.20 -12.39 14.29
N ILE A 339 8.92 -11.35 13.49
CA ILE A 339 8.21 -11.46 12.21
C ILE A 339 8.97 -12.37 11.27
N ILE A 340 10.27 -12.11 11.13
CA ILE A 340 11.15 -12.86 10.25
C ILE A 340 11.14 -14.34 10.63
N ASN A 341 11.27 -14.68 11.92
CA ASN A 341 11.28 -16.07 12.38
C ASN A 341 9.93 -16.80 12.22
N ASN A 342 8.81 -16.08 12.23
CA ASN A 342 7.48 -16.68 12.11
C ASN A 342 7.03 -16.89 10.65
N ILE A 343 7.61 -16.17 9.71
CA ILE A 343 7.35 -16.35 8.28
C ILE A 343 8.38 -17.31 7.68
N SER A 344 7.90 -18.31 6.93
CA SER A 344 8.77 -19.29 6.26
C SER A 344 9.80 -18.60 5.34
N PRO A 345 11.07 -19.04 5.32
CA PRO A 345 12.08 -18.52 4.39
C PRO A 345 11.71 -18.63 2.91
N ALA A 346 10.74 -19.50 2.57
CA ALA A 346 10.18 -19.60 1.23
C ALA A 346 9.54 -18.28 0.74
N TYR A 347 9.12 -17.41 1.66
CA TYR A 347 8.51 -16.11 1.36
C TYR A 347 9.49 -14.94 1.49
N TRP A 348 10.75 -15.19 1.85
CA TRP A 348 11.73 -14.13 2.07
C TRP A 348 12.32 -13.67 0.74
N LYS A 349 12.34 -12.35 0.58
CA LYS A 349 13.05 -11.62 -0.45
C LYS A 349 14.17 -10.83 0.21
N ILE A 350 15.40 -11.30 0.05
CA ILE A 350 16.58 -10.69 0.66
C ILE A 350 17.01 -9.51 -0.18
N VAL A 351 16.90 -8.33 0.42
CA VAL A 351 17.23 -7.06 -0.20
C VAL A 351 18.65 -6.68 0.18
N THR A 352 19.51 -6.59 -0.82
CA THR A 352 20.89 -6.11 -0.69
C THR A 352 21.05 -4.83 -1.48
N ARG A 353 22.07 -4.04 -1.13
CA ARG A 353 22.38 -2.80 -1.82
C ARG A 353 23.87 -2.67 -2.03
N LYS A 354 24.26 -2.21 -3.22
CA LYS A 354 25.64 -1.85 -3.54
C LYS A 354 25.66 -0.50 -4.25
N GLY A 355 26.09 0.54 -3.55
CA GLY A 355 25.98 1.92 -4.04
C GLY A 355 24.53 2.32 -4.34
N GLY A 356 24.24 2.69 -5.59
CA GLY A 356 22.90 3.05 -6.06
C GLY A 356 22.02 1.87 -6.48
N VAL A 357 22.53 0.64 -6.47
CA VAL A 357 21.82 -0.54 -7.00
C VAL A 357 21.25 -1.37 -5.85
N ILE A 358 19.95 -1.59 -5.86
CA ILE A 358 19.20 -2.50 -4.99
C ILE A 358 19.01 -3.82 -5.73
N GLN A 359 19.35 -4.93 -5.09
CA GLN A 359 19.13 -6.27 -5.62
C GLN A 359 18.22 -7.04 -4.67
N VAL A 360 17.41 -7.93 -5.23
CA VAL A 360 16.46 -8.74 -4.48
C VAL A 360 16.66 -10.20 -4.86
N HIS A 361 16.91 -11.02 -3.86
CA HIS A 361 17.21 -12.44 -4.00
C HIS A 361 16.20 -13.28 -3.24
N ASN A 362 16.02 -14.53 -3.65
CA ASN A 362 15.29 -15.50 -2.86
C ASN A 362 16.19 -16.06 -1.75
N ALA A 363 15.61 -16.50 -0.63
CA ALA A 363 16.36 -17.22 0.41
C ALA A 363 17.11 -18.45 -0.13
N ALA A 364 16.55 -19.11 -1.15
CA ALA A 364 17.15 -20.26 -1.80
C ALA A 364 18.49 -19.92 -2.50
N ASP A 365 18.64 -18.70 -3.01
CA ASP A 365 19.85 -18.27 -3.74
C ASP A 365 21.08 -18.24 -2.81
N PHE A 366 20.85 -18.02 -1.52
CA PHE A 366 21.86 -18.03 -0.46
C PHE A 366 21.93 -19.33 0.34
N HIS A 367 21.26 -20.39 -0.11
CA HIS A 367 21.23 -21.69 0.58
C HIS A 367 20.73 -21.62 2.04
N ILE A 368 19.86 -20.64 2.35
CA ILE A 368 19.29 -20.48 3.69
C ILE A 368 18.48 -21.71 4.07
N SER A 369 18.70 -22.20 5.28
CA SER A 369 18.00 -23.37 5.79
C SER A 369 16.47 -23.18 5.76
N LYS A 370 15.74 -24.27 5.50
CA LYS A 370 14.27 -24.28 5.63
C LYS A 370 13.81 -24.31 7.09
N THR A 371 14.70 -24.65 8.03
CA THR A 371 14.39 -24.71 9.46
C THR A 371 14.47 -23.32 10.07
N ARG A 372 13.38 -22.81 10.67
CA ARG A 372 13.25 -21.43 11.19
C ARG A 372 14.47 -20.92 11.96
N GLN A 373 14.89 -21.64 13.02
CA GLN A 373 16.01 -21.20 13.88
C GLN A 373 17.33 -21.03 13.12
N LYS A 374 17.66 -21.99 12.25
CA LYS A 374 18.88 -21.91 11.44
C LYS A 374 18.75 -20.87 10.32
N ALA A 375 17.56 -20.73 9.74
CA ALA A 375 17.31 -19.78 8.67
C ALA A 375 17.62 -18.34 9.07
N PHE A 376 17.26 -17.97 10.30
CA PHE A 376 17.57 -16.63 10.82
C PHE A 376 19.07 -16.42 11.01
N ILE A 377 19.80 -17.42 11.51
CA ILE A 377 21.26 -17.34 11.63
C ILE A 377 21.91 -17.23 10.25
N ASP A 378 21.47 -18.05 9.29
CA ASP A 378 21.95 -18.00 7.90
C ASP A 378 21.67 -16.62 7.28
N LEU A 379 20.50 -16.03 7.54
CA LEU A 379 20.16 -14.67 7.10
C LEU A 379 21.12 -13.64 7.69
N ILE A 380 21.39 -13.66 9.00
CA ILE A 380 22.34 -12.72 9.62
C ILE A 380 23.72 -12.84 8.98
N ASN A 381 24.22 -14.06 8.77
CA ASN A 381 25.51 -14.28 8.11
C ASN A 381 25.53 -13.70 6.69
N VAL A 382 24.47 -13.93 5.91
CA VAL A 382 24.34 -13.34 4.56
C VAL A 382 24.37 -11.81 4.66
N LEU A 383 23.63 -11.22 5.58
CA LEU A 383 23.55 -9.76 5.72
C LEU A 383 24.89 -9.14 6.19
N GLU A 384 25.72 -9.86 6.95
CA GLU A 384 27.07 -9.45 7.32
C GLU A 384 28.03 -9.41 6.11
N GLU A 385 27.84 -10.27 5.11
CA GLU A 385 28.61 -10.27 3.87
C GLU A 385 28.26 -9.08 2.94
N PHE A 386 27.10 -8.45 3.15
CA PHE A 386 26.63 -7.27 2.41
C PHE A 386 26.45 -6.04 3.32
N PRO A 387 27.50 -5.49 3.95
CA PRO A 387 27.39 -4.45 4.97
C PRO A 387 26.95 -3.07 4.43
N GLN A 388 26.69 -2.92 3.13
CA GLN A 388 26.34 -1.64 2.53
C GLN A 388 24.85 -1.29 2.72
N GLY A 389 24.53 -0.74 3.88
CA GLY A 389 23.33 0.06 4.11
C GLY A 389 23.67 1.54 3.98
N ILE A 390 22.72 2.39 3.57
CA ILE A 390 22.88 3.83 3.82
C ILE A 390 22.80 4.03 5.35
N SER A 391 23.89 4.52 5.94
CA SER A 391 23.94 5.06 7.30
C SER A 391 23.23 6.40 7.40
#